data_AF-A0A7V5FJ06-F1
#
_entry.id   AF-A0A7V5FJ06-F1
#
_cell.length_a   1.000
_cell.length_b   1.000
_cell.length_c   1.000
_cell.angle_alpha   90.00
_cell.angle_beta   90.00
_cell.angle_gamma   90.00
#
_symmetry.space_group_name_H-M   'P 1'
#
loop_
_entity.id
_entity.type
_entity.pdbx_description
1 polymer ?
#
loop_
_entity_poly.entity_id
_entity_poly.type
_entity_poly.pdbx_seq_one_letter_code
_entity_poly.pdbx_strand_id
1 'polypeptide(L)'
;MKAKWTQVAWWEYVTKVRTKTFLFSLFVTPIFAFGMMFLPSFFATRPEAETRVIGVIDETGVLAPQLDSLLMNRYKLPDGQPAILVRSIPVVSNDLGAAVHKAQQLLAQEKIVGYLIIQ
;
A
#
# COMPACT_ATOMS: atom_id res chain seq x y z
N MET A 1 41.46 -31.85 -38.48
CA MET A 1 40.77 -30.73 -39.17
C MET A 1 39.77 -30.12 -38.19
N LYS A 2 39.86 -28.83 -37.85
CA LYS A 2 38.83 -28.17 -37.02
C LYS A 2 37.56 -28.00 -37.87
N ALA A 3 36.40 -28.35 -37.33
CA ALA A 3 35.14 -28.25 -38.05
C ALA A 3 34.76 -26.78 -38.27
N LYS A 4 34.37 -26.39 -39.49
CA LYS A 4 34.04 -25.00 -39.87
C LYS A 4 33.01 -24.34 -38.92
N TRP A 5 32.07 -25.12 -38.42
CA TRP A 5 31.03 -24.72 -37.48
C TRP A 5 31.59 -24.15 -36.17
N THR A 6 32.70 -24.69 -35.67
CA THR A 6 33.36 -24.19 -34.45
C THR A 6 33.97 -22.80 -34.63
N GLN A 7 34.46 -22.49 -35.83
CA GLN A 7 34.96 -21.17 -36.18
C GLN A 7 33.83 -20.14 -36.25
N VAL A 8 32.69 -20.51 -36.85
CA VAL A 8 31.50 -19.65 -36.89
C VAL A 8 30.97 -19.39 -35.48
N ALA A 9 30.84 -20.43 -34.66
CA ALA A 9 30.39 -20.31 -33.28
C ALA A 9 31.32 -19.41 -32.44
N TRP A 10 32.64 -19.54 -32.61
CA TRP A 10 33.61 -18.67 -31.94
C TRP A 10 33.48 -17.21 -32.38
N TRP A 11 33.32 -16.98 -33.68
CA TRP A 11 33.13 -15.64 -34.22
C TRP A 11 31.85 -14.97 -33.68
N GLU A 12 30.73 -15.70 -33.62
CA GLU A 12 29.47 -15.21 -33.04
C GLU A 12 29.61 -14.90 -31.54
N TYR A 13 30.31 -15.76 -30.78
CA TYR A 13 30.56 -15.52 -29.37
C TYR A 13 31.35 -14.22 -29.14
N VAL A 14 32.42 -14.00 -29.90
CA VAL A 14 33.24 -12.79 -29.76
C VAL A 14 32.46 -11.54 -30.16
N THR A 15 31.66 -11.61 -31.23
CA THR A 15 30.91 -10.46 -31.74
C THR A 15 29.65 -10.11 -30.95
N LYS A 16 29.03 -11.07 -30.25
CA LYS A 16 27.82 -10.83 -29.45
C LYS A 16 28.10 -10.78 -27.95
N VAL A 17 28.74 -11.82 -27.41
CA VAL A 17 28.87 -12.05 -25.96
C VAL A 17 30.03 -11.26 -25.34
N ARG A 18 31.17 -11.13 -26.02
CA ARG A 18 32.32 -10.36 -25.48
C ARG A 18 32.21 -8.85 -25.70
N THR A 19 31.06 -8.36 -26.16
CA THR A 19 30.86 -6.91 -26.28
C THR A 19 30.72 -6.27 -24.90
N LYS A 20 31.20 -5.03 -24.76
CA LYS A 20 31.10 -4.28 -23.49
C LYS A 20 29.64 -4.10 -23.06
N THR A 21 28.74 -3.87 -24.01
CA THR A 21 27.31 -3.71 -23.76
C THR A 21 26.67 -5.00 -23.27
N PHE A 22 26.97 -6.15 -23.87
CA PHE A 22 26.46 -7.43 -23.41
C PHE A 22 26.91 -7.70 -21.97
N LEU A 23 28.21 -7.62 -21.71
CA LEU A 23 28.78 -7.85 -20.37
C LEU A 23 28.22 -6.88 -19.34
N PHE A 24 28.01 -5.61 -19.70
CA PHE A 24 27.35 -4.64 -18.83
C PHE A 24 25.90 -5.04 -18.52
N SER A 25 25.10 -5.33 -19.55
CA SER A 25 23.70 -5.73 -19.38
C SER A 25 23.53 -7.04 -18.60
N LEU A 26 24.49 -7.96 -18.73
CA LEU A 26 24.49 -9.25 -18.02
C LEU A 26 24.45 -9.05 -16.49
N PHE A 27 25.09 -8.00 -15.97
CA PHE A 27 25.06 -7.68 -14.54
C PHE A 27 24.03 -6.62 -14.20
N VAL A 28 23.91 -5.56 -14.99
CA VAL A 28 23.05 -4.43 -14.67
C VAL A 28 21.58 -4.79 -14.73
N THR A 29 21.15 -5.58 -15.72
CA THR A 29 19.75 -5.99 -15.84
C THR A 29 19.25 -6.79 -14.63
N PRO A 30 19.92 -7.87 -14.16
CA PRO A 30 19.45 -8.59 -12.98
C PRO A 30 19.55 -7.76 -11.69
N ILE A 31 20.59 -6.93 -11.53
CA ILE A 31 20.71 -6.04 -10.36
C ILE A 31 19.56 -5.03 -10.35
N PHE A 32 19.26 -4.42 -11.50
CA PHE A 32 18.16 -3.50 -11.65
C PHE A 32 16.82 -4.18 -11.37
N ALA A 33 16.57 -5.36 -11.96
CA ALA A 33 15.35 -6.12 -11.72
C ALA A 33 15.18 -6.49 -10.24
N PHE A 34 16.27 -6.93 -9.58
CA PHE A 34 16.27 -7.22 -8.15
C PHE A 34 15.97 -5.97 -7.33
N GLY A 35 16.59 -4.82 -7.63
CA GLY A 35 16.28 -3.55 -6.97
C GLY A 35 14.82 -3.12 -7.14
N MET A 36 14.28 -3.23 -8.36
CA MET A 36 12.88 -2.89 -8.65
C MET A 36 11.90 -3.79 -7.88
N MET A 37 12.27 -5.04 -7.58
CA MET A 37 11.44 -5.96 -6.79
C MET A 37 11.18 -5.45 -5.37
N PHE A 38 12.10 -4.68 -4.77
CA PHE A 38 11.95 -4.15 -3.41
C PHE A 38 11.28 -2.77 -3.36
N LEU A 39 11.11 -2.09 -4.49
CA LEU A 39 10.49 -0.75 -4.52
C LEU A 39 9.10 -0.71 -3.87
N PRO A 40 8.15 -1.63 -4.16
CA PRO A 40 6.83 -1.60 -3.53
C PRO A 40 6.90 -1.72 -2.01
N SER A 41 7.77 -2.61 -1.50
CA SER A 41 7.98 -2.80 -0.07
C SER A 41 8.56 -1.54 0.58
N PHE A 42 9.54 -0.91 -0.08
CA PHE A 42 10.13 0.34 0.38
C PHE A 42 9.10 1.48 0.51
N PHE A 43 8.15 1.58 -0.42
CA PHE A 43 7.05 2.55 -0.34
C PHE A 43 5.99 2.16 0.69
N ALA A 44 5.66 0.87 0.83
CA ALA A 44 4.65 0.38 1.76
C ALA A 44 5.04 0.58 3.24
N THR A 45 6.35 0.66 3.54
CA THR A 45 6.84 0.80 4.92
C THR A 45 6.81 2.24 5.42
N ARG A 46 6.36 3.22 4.62
CA ARG A 46 6.24 4.59 5.11
C ARG A 46 5.14 4.69 6.17
N PRO A 47 5.46 5.09 7.41
CA PRO A 47 4.43 5.33 8.41
C PRO A 47 3.48 6.40 7.89
N GLU A 48 2.19 6.28 8.23
CA GLU A 48 1.23 7.34 7.93
C GLU A 48 1.76 8.65 8.53
N ALA A 49 1.74 9.71 7.73
CA ALA A 49 2.25 11.02 8.13
C ALA A 49 1.17 11.88 8.80
N GLU A 50 -0.10 11.48 8.66
CA GLU A 50 -1.26 12.25 9.05
C GLU A 50 -2.29 11.35 9.74
N THR A 51 -2.99 11.91 10.71
CA THR A 51 -4.09 11.24 11.40
C THR A 51 -5.26 11.05 10.45
N ARG A 52 -5.72 9.81 10.30
CA ARG A 52 -6.88 9.46 9.48
C ARG A 52 -8.13 9.35 10.33
N VAL A 53 -9.25 9.82 9.81
CA VAL A 53 -10.56 9.71 10.47
C VAL A 53 -11.37 8.61 9.82
N ILE A 54 -11.84 7.64 10.60
CA ILE A 54 -12.77 6.60 10.13
C ILE A 54 -14.17 6.87 10.69
N GLY A 55 -15.19 6.73 9.84
CA GLY A 55 -16.59 6.77 10.26
C GLY A 55 -17.01 5.44 10.88
N VAL A 56 -17.76 5.45 11.98
CA VAL A 56 -18.35 4.23 12.55
C VAL A 56 -19.83 4.43 12.74
N ILE A 57 -20.61 3.61 12.05
CA ILE A 57 -22.05 3.47 12.25
C ILE A 57 -22.22 2.27 13.19
N ASP A 58 -22.63 2.54 14.43
CA ASP A 58 -22.77 1.53 15.48
C ASP A 58 -24.23 1.49 15.96
N GLU A 59 -24.95 0.43 15.60
CA GLU A 59 -26.34 0.21 16.03
C GLU A 59 -26.43 -0.20 17.50
N THR A 60 -25.35 -0.75 18.07
CA THR A 60 -25.28 -1.18 19.49
C THR A 60 -25.04 -0.01 20.45
N GLY A 61 -24.39 1.04 19.96
CA GLY A 61 -23.98 2.21 20.74
C GLY A 61 -22.83 1.99 21.73
N VAL A 62 -22.27 0.77 21.80
CA VAL A 62 -21.28 0.38 22.81
C VAL A 62 -19.88 0.17 22.21
N LEU A 63 -19.80 -0.16 20.93
CA LEU A 63 -18.57 -0.63 20.28
C LEU A 63 -17.73 0.50 19.70
N ALA A 64 -18.35 1.59 19.24
CA ALA A 64 -17.61 2.73 18.70
C ALA A 64 -16.61 3.35 19.71
N PRO A 65 -16.98 3.61 20.99
CA PRO A 65 -16.02 4.15 21.97
C PRO A 65 -14.89 3.17 22.32
N GLN A 66 -15.18 1.87 22.36
CA GLN A 66 -14.17 0.85 22.63
C GLN A 66 -13.15 0.79 21.49
N LEU A 67 -13.64 0.80 20.25
CA LEU A 67 -12.80 0.83 19.05
C LEU A 67 -11.90 2.08 19.03
N ASP A 68 -12.45 3.26 19.35
CA ASP A 68 -11.67 4.50 19.42
C ASP A 68 -10.51 4.38 20.42
N SER A 69 -10.79 3.92 21.63
CA SER A 69 -9.77 3.74 22.68
C SER A 69 -8.68 2.72 22.31
N LEU A 70 -9.05 1.65 21.60
CA LEU A 70 -8.11 0.63 21.12
C LEU A 70 -7.20 1.19 20.02
N LEU A 71 -7.76 1.95 19.07
CA LEU A 71 -7.03 2.51 17.95
C LEU A 71 -6.09 3.64 18.39
N MET A 72 -6.54 4.54 19.26
CA MET A 72 -5.73 5.64 19.80
C MET A 72 -4.47 5.13 20.52
N ASN A 73 -4.56 4.00 21.22
CA ASN A 73 -3.44 3.45 21.97
C ASN A 73 -2.50 2.61 21.10
N ARG A 74 -3.04 1.88 20.13
CA ARG A 74 -2.28 0.92 19.32
C ARG A 74 -1.56 1.56 18.14
N TYR A 75 -2.18 2.54 17.48
CA TYR A 75 -1.65 3.13 16.26
C TYR A 75 -1.31 4.59 16.49
N LYS A 76 -0.01 4.88 16.53
CA LYS A 76 0.52 6.23 16.74
C LYS A 76 1.40 6.66 15.59
N LEU A 77 1.30 7.93 15.26
CA LEU A 77 2.21 8.63 14.38
C LEU A 77 3.60 8.74 15.05
N PRO A 78 4.67 9.04 14.28
CA PRO A 78 6.02 9.22 14.82
C PRO A 78 6.14 10.30 15.90
N ASP A 79 5.22 11.27 15.91
CA ASP A 79 5.13 12.34 16.92
C ASP A 79 4.31 11.95 18.17
N GLY A 80 3.78 10.73 18.22
CA GLY A 80 2.99 10.19 19.32
C GLY A 80 1.50 10.48 19.26
N GLN A 81 1.02 11.25 18.27
CA GLN A 81 -0.41 11.47 18.05
C GLN A 81 -1.10 10.18 17.54
N PRO A 82 -2.41 10.00 17.78
CA PRO A 82 -3.13 8.85 17.24
C PRO A 82 -3.11 8.91 15.70
N ALA A 83 -2.76 7.79 15.07
CA ALA A 83 -2.78 7.66 13.61
C ALA A 83 -4.22 7.52 13.08
N ILE A 84 -5.14 7.02 13.91
CA ILE A 84 -6.54 6.80 13.54
C ILE A 84 -7.46 7.40 14.60
N LEU A 85 -8.45 8.18 14.17
CA LEU A 85 -9.53 8.72 15.00
C LEU A 85 -10.88 8.16 14.55
N VAL A 86 -11.73 7.80 15.50
CA VAL A 86 -13.09 7.34 15.21
C VAL A 86 -14.07 8.51 15.25
N ARG A 87 -14.86 8.65 14.20
CA ARG A 87 -16.02 9.54 14.13
C ARG A 87 -17.30 8.72 14.16
N SER A 88 -18.02 8.78 15.26
CA SER A 88 -19.34 8.14 15.36
C SER A 88 -20.35 8.84 14.42
N ILE A 89 -21.07 8.03 13.65
CA ILE A 89 -22.16 8.45 12.77
C ILE A 89 -23.44 7.85 13.37
N PRO A 90 -24.29 8.66 14.02
CA PRO A 90 -25.45 8.13 14.72
C PRO A 90 -26.49 7.59 13.74
N VAL A 91 -27.08 6.45 14.08
CA VAL A 91 -28.27 5.92 13.41
C VAL A 91 -29.49 6.62 14.01
N VAL A 92 -30.09 7.53 13.26
CA VAL A 92 -31.29 8.27 13.68
C VAL A 92 -32.51 7.46 13.24
N SER A 93 -33.46 7.25 14.15
CA SER A 93 -34.75 6.58 13.86
C SER A 93 -34.62 5.16 13.30
N ASN A 94 -33.55 4.43 13.68
CA ASN A 94 -33.25 3.09 13.15
C ASN A 94 -33.10 3.04 11.62
N ASP A 95 -32.79 4.18 10.99
CA ASP A 95 -32.57 4.29 9.55
C ASP A 95 -31.07 4.19 9.24
N LEU A 96 -30.62 2.96 9.00
CA LEU A 96 -29.26 2.68 8.55
C LEU A 96 -28.95 3.34 7.21
N GLY A 97 -29.95 3.47 6.32
CA GLY A 97 -29.78 4.08 5.00
C GLY A 97 -29.36 5.55 5.11
N ALA A 98 -30.01 6.31 5.99
CA ALA A 98 -29.63 7.70 6.26
C ALA A 98 -28.21 7.82 6.84
N ALA A 99 -27.82 6.92 7.74
CA ALA A 99 -26.47 6.90 8.30
C ALA A 99 -25.41 6.58 7.23
N VAL A 100 -25.69 5.62 6.35
CA VAL A 100 -24.81 5.27 5.22
C VAL A 100 -24.69 6.44 4.23
N HIS A 101 -25.79 7.10 3.88
CA HIS A 101 -25.74 8.28 3.02
C HIS A 101 -24.89 9.40 3.63
N LYS A 102 -25.01 9.65 4.94
CA LYS A 102 -24.16 10.60 5.64
C LYS A 102 -22.69 10.19 5.63
N ALA A 103 -22.39 8.90 5.81
CA ALA A 103 -21.03 8.38 5.72
C ALA A 103 -20.44 8.56 4.30
N GLN A 104 -21.23 8.29 3.26
CA GLN A 104 -20.83 8.52 1.86
C GLN A 104 -20.56 10.00 1.57
N GLN A 105 -21.38 10.91 2.10
CA GLN A 105 -21.13 12.36 1.98
C GLN A 105 -19.84 12.77 2.67
N LEU A 106 -19.55 12.23 3.85
CA LEU A 106 -18.29 12.50 4.57
C LEU A 106 -17.08 11.95 3.82
N LEU A 107 -17.22 10.77 3.20
CA LEU A 107 -16.20 10.16 2.36
C LEU A 107 -15.93 11.01 1.12
N ALA A 108 -16.99 11.46 0.43
CA ALA A 108 -16.89 12.32 -0.75
C ALA A 108 -16.29 13.71 -0.43
N GLN A 109 -16.42 14.17 0.83
CA GLN A 109 -15.81 15.41 1.32
C GLN A 109 -14.39 15.21 1.88
N GLU A 110 -13.83 14.01 1.77
CA GLU A 110 -12.52 13.62 2.32
C GLU A 110 -12.40 13.90 3.84
N LYS A 111 -13.54 13.99 4.54
CA LYS A 111 -13.60 14.18 6.00
C LYS A 111 -13.39 12.87 6.77
N ILE A 112 -13.58 11.75 6.09
CA ILE A 112 -13.24 10.41 6.55
C ILE A 112 -12.58 9.64 5.40
N VAL A 113 -11.72 8.69 5.74
CA VAL A 113 -11.06 7.81 4.74
C VAL A 113 -11.89 6.56 4.42
N GLY A 114 -12.88 6.25 5.25
CA GLY A 114 -13.75 5.09 5.12
C GLY A 114 -14.73 5.01 6.28
N TYR A 115 -15.65 4.06 6.23
CA TYR A 115 -16.58 3.81 7.32
C TYR A 115 -16.80 2.32 7.59
N LEU A 116 -17.15 2.00 8.83
CA LEU A 116 -17.53 0.67 9.30
C LEU A 116 -18.99 0.67 9.75
N ILE A 117 -19.69 -0.42 9.49
CA ILE A 117 -21.04 -0.66 10.00
C ILE A 117 -20.94 -1.80 11.01
N ILE A 118 -21.48 -1.59 12.20
CA ILE A 118 -21.51 -2.54 13.31
C ILE A 118 -22.98 -2.70 13.70
N GLN A 119 -23.47 -3.94 13.64
CA GLN A 119 -24.85 -4.35 13.92
C GLN A 119 -24.87 -5.33 15.08
#